data_AF-A0AA36J0L3-F1
#
_entry.id   AF-A0AA36J0L3-F1
#
_cell.length_a   1.000
_cell.length_b   1.000
_cell.length_c   1.000
_cell.angle_alpha   90.00
_cell.angle_beta   90.00
_cell.angle_gamma   90.00
#
_symmetry.space_group_name_H-M   'P 1'
#
loop_
_entity.id
_entity.type
_entity.pdbx_description
1 polymer ?
#
loop_
_entity_poly.entity_id
_entity_poly.type
_entity_poly.pdbx_seq_one_letter_code
_entity_poly.pdbx_strand_id
1 'polypeptide(L)'
;MSCSVGVWLQHLEPNLVPDRISRVSWHFSSMGMLFSKVWQRMLGSKDMRILMLGLDAAGKTTILYRLKLAEVVTTIPTVGFNVEEVEYKNIRFTVWDVGGQDKIRKLWRHYFHGTDGLIYVVDSSDRERIQDAKEELQKMLAEQEMENAALLVLANKQDLPNAMPAAEVMEKLELQKLRHRQWFIQSTCAPTGDGLYEGLDWLSRTLSSRK
;
A
#
# COMPACT_ATOMS: atom_id res chain seq x y z
N MET A 1 -1.58 60.21 36.23
CA MET A 1 -2.83 60.11 37.00
C MET A 1 -3.64 58.99 36.35
N SER A 2 -3.91 57.83 36.98
CA SER A 2 -4.74 57.61 38.20
C SER A 2 -6.23 57.81 37.89
N CYS A 3 -7.18 56.90 38.17
CA CYS A 3 -7.21 55.50 38.69
C CYS A 3 -8.41 54.77 38.00
N SER A 4 -8.48 53.45 37.77
CA SER A 4 -8.44 52.27 38.66
C SER A 4 -9.61 52.15 39.66
N VAL A 5 -10.51 51.18 39.44
CA VAL A 5 -11.41 50.56 40.45
C VAL A 5 -11.56 49.07 40.10
N GLY A 6 -11.55 48.17 41.10
CA GLY A 6 -11.87 46.74 40.96
C GLY A 6 -13.37 46.46 41.24
N VAL A 7 -13.81 45.35 41.83
CA VAL A 7 -13.19 44.16 42.48
C VAL A 7 -14.24 43.01 42.36
N TRP A 8 -13.90 41.73 42.18
CA TRP A 8 -13.87 40.69 43.25
C TRP A 8 -13.58 39.27 42.69
N LEU A 9 -13.19 38.36 43.60
CA LEU A 9 -12.73 36.98 43.34
C LEU A 9 -13.55 35.94 44.15
N GLN A 10 -13.94 34.85 43.48
CA GLN A 10 -13.62 33.43 43.80
C GLN A 10 -14.02 32.77 45.15
N HIS A 11 -14.17 31.42 45.13
CA HIS A 11 -14.45 30.47 46.25
C HIS A 11 -15.93 30.40 46.73
N LEU A 12 -16.51 29.31 47.29
CA LEU A 12 -16.13 27.90 47.65
C LEU A 12 -17.20 26.94 47.00
N GLU A 13 -17.33 25.58 47.12
CA GLU A 13 -16.62 24.38 47.66
C GLU A 13 -17.18 23.10 46.93
N PRO A 14 -16.69 21.85 47.14
CA PRO A 14 -17.01 20.68 46.29
C PRO A 14 -17.81 19.50 46.93
N ASN A 15 -18.09 18.49 46.08
CA ASN A 15 -18.38 17.06 46.38
C ASN A 15 -19.76 16.61 46.92
N LEU A 16 -20.54 15.96 46.03
CA LEU A 16 -21.48 14.87 46.35
C LEU A 16 -21.30 13.73 45.33
N VAL A 17 -21.18 12.48 45.81
CA VAL A 17 -20.72 11.24 45.13
C VAL A 17 -21.32 10.04 45.93
N PRO A 18 -21.59 8.80 45.43
CA PRO A 18 -21.27 8.13 44.14
C PRO A 18 -22.56 7.69 43.37
N ASP A 19 -22.65 6.71 42.44
CA ASP A 19 -21.68 5.84 41.74
C ASP A 19 -22.20 5.42 40.33
N ARG A 20 -21.30 5.26 39.36
CA ARG A 20 -21.01 3.98 38.64
C ARG A 20 -19.94 4.16 37.55
N ILE A 21 -18.90 3.31 37.65
CA ILE A 21 -17.69 3.20 36.80
C ILE A 21 -18.08 2.57 35.43
N SER A 22 -17.45 2.82 34.26
CA SER A 22 -16.04 3.10 33.86
C SER A 22 -15.90 4.20 32.77
N ARG A 23 -14.84 5.04 32.75
CA ARG A 23 -13.45 4.79 32.21
C ARG A 23 -13.46 4.37 30.72
N VAL A 24 -12.65 4.91 29.80
CA VAL A 24 -11.27 5.47 29.90
C VAL A 24 -11.07 6.74 29.03
N SER A 25 -10.18 7.64 29.44
CA SER A 25 -9.71 8.81 28.67
C SER A 25 -8.43 8.51 27.85
N TRP A 26 -8.36 8.98 26.61
CA TRP A 26 -7.10 9.01 25.85
C TRP A 26 -6.33 10.32 26.11
N HIS A 27 -5.19 10.24 26.81
CA HIS A 27 -4.23 11.33 26.90
C HIS A 27 -3.41 11.42 25.60
N PHE A 28 -3.39 12.58 24.96
CA PHE A 28 -2.40 12.91 23.93
C PHE A 28 -1.05 13.21 24.60
N SER A 29 -0.18 12.21 24.73
CA SER A 29 1.19 12.37 25.23
C SER A 29 2.21 12.46 24.09
N SER A 30 3.07 13.48 24.14
CA SER A 30 3.97 13.93 23.07
C SER A 30 5.18 13.02 22.80
N MET A 31 4.97 11.73 22.50
CA MET A 31 6.06 10.74 22.36
C MET A 31 6.30 10.21 20.94
N GLY A 32 5.54 10.67 19.93
CA GLY A 32 5.62 10.17 18.55
C GLY A 32 6.82 10.65 17.71
N MET A 33 7.60 11.63 18.18
CA MET A 33 8.54 12.39 17.33
C MET A 33 10.02 11.98 17.45
N LEU A 34 10.37 11.14 18.42
CA LEU A 34 11.75 10.68 18.64
C LEU A 34 12.06 9.32 18.02
N PHE A 35 11.09 8.40 17.97
CA PHE A 35 11.28 7.06 17.40
C PHE A 35 11.54 7.07 15.89
N SER A 36 10.92 7.99 15.13
CA SER A 36 11.09 8.07 13.67
C SER A 36 12.55 8.25 13.25
N LYS A 37 13.26 9.22 13.85
CA LYS A 37 14.67 9.54 13.52
C LYS A 37 15.68 8.49 13.99
N VAL A 38 15.35 7.71 15.02
CA VAL A 38 16.20 6.60 15.49
C VAL A 38 15.98 5.36 14.63
N TRP A 39 14.72 5.06 14.27
CA TRP A 39 14.38 3.95 13.37
C TRP A 39 14.97 4.14 11.97
N GLN A 40 14.89 5.36 11.43
CA GLN A 40 15.56 5.76 10.17
C GLN A 40 17.10 5.63 10.21
N ARG A 41 17.72 5.56 11.40
CA ARG A 41 19.19 5.43 11.56
C ARG A 41 19.68 4.01 11.88
N MET A 42 18.79 3.07 12.16
CA MET A 42 19.15 1.66 12.42
C MET A 42 18.70 0.70 11.31
N LEU A 43 17.83 1.14 10.39
CA LEU A 43 17.59 0.43 9.13
C LEU A 43 18.66 0.80 8.10
N GLY A 44 19.68 -0.05 7.98
CA GLY A 44 20.59 0.01 6.84
C GLY A 44 19.82 -0.14 5.52
N SER A 45 20.20 0.64 4.50
CA SER A 45 19.59 0.58 3.17
C SER A 45 19.99 -0.70 2.43
N LYS A 46 19.26 -1.80 2.68
CA LYS A 46 19.19 -2.90 1.72
C LYS A 46 18.41 -2.42 0.50
N ASP A 47 19.06 -2.38 -0.66
CA ASP A 47 18.33 -2.25 -1.92
C ASP A 47 17.42 -3.46 -2.10
N MET A 48 16.14 -3.19 -2.30
CA MET A 48 15.11 -4.20 -2.59
C MET A 48 14.53 -3.89 -3.97
N ARG A 49 14.39 -4.90 -4.82
CA ARG A 49 13.80 -4.77 -6.16
C ARG A 49 12.32 -5.14 -6.13
N ILE A 50 11.44 -4.14 -6.20
CA ILE A 50 9.99 -4.36 -6.27
C ILE A 50 9.48 -4.26 -7.70
N LEU A 51 8.71 -5.25 -8.13
CA LEU A 51 8.11 -5.35 -9.45
C LEU A 51 6.60 -5.09 -9.36
N MET A 52 6.04 -4.16 -10.15
CA MET A 52 4.59 -3.91 -10.18
C MET A 52 3.97 -4.37 -11.51
N LEU A 53 3.07 -5.36 -11.45
CA LEU A 53 2.41 -5.99 -12.60
C LEU A 53 0.90 -6.18 -12.36
N GLY A 54 0.20 -6.72 -13.36
CA GLY A 54 -1.27 -6.75 -13.42
C GLY A 54 -1.78 -6.53 -14.84
N LEU A 55 -3.07 -6.75 -15.09
CA LEU A 55 -3.69 -6.53 -16.39
C LEU A 55 -3.64 -5.05 -16.83
N ASP A 56 -3.98 -4.79 -18.10
CA ASP A 56 -4.24 -3.43 -18.58
C ASP A 56 -5.49 -2.83 -17.90
N ALA A 57 -5.58 -1.49 -17.91
CA ALA A 57 -6.58 -0.69 -17.19
C ALA A 57 -6.66 -0.87 -15.65
N ALA A 58 -5.96 -1.84 -15.04
CA ALA A 58 -5.99 -2.11 -13.59
C ALA A 58 -5.48 -0.95 -12.68
N GLY A 59 -4.87 0.09 -13.25
CA GLY A 59 -4.49 1.32 -12.53
C GLY A 59 -3.04 1.38 -12.04
N LYS A 60 -2.15 0.49 -12.51
CA LYS A 60 -0.70 0.51 -12.20
C LYS A 60 -0.09 1.90 -12.34
N THR A 61 -0.30 2.54 -13.50
CA THR A 61 0.11 3.92 -13.81
C THR A 61 -0.40 4.93 -12.78
N THR A 62 -1.68 4.86 -12.39
CA THR A 62 -2.28 5.75 -11.40
C THR A 62 -1.63 5.59 -10.03
N ILE A 63 -1.35 4.34 -9.61
CA ILE A 63 -0.65 4.04 -8.36
C ILE A 63 0.79 4.59 -8.41
N LEU A 64 1.52 4.35 -9.51
CA LEU A 64 2.86 4.88 -9.77
C LEU A 64 2.91 6.41 -9.61
N TYR A 65 2.05 7.16 -10.28
CA TYR A 65 2.02 8.62 -10.17
C TYR A 65 1.60 9.09 -8.76
N ARG A 66 0.63 8.43 -8.12
CA ARG A 66 0.20 8.75 -6.74
C ARG A 66 1.34 8.59 -5.73
N LEU A 67 2.15 7.54 -5.91
CA LEU A 67 3.32 7.26 -5.06
C LEU A 67 4.52 8.16 -5.36
N LYS A 68 4.78 8.49 -6.63
CA LYS A 68 5.89 9.37 -7.04
C LYS A 68 5.76 10.81 -6.52
N LEU A 69 4.54 11.32 -6.43
CA LEU A 69 4.30 12.76 -6.37
C LEU A 69 3.66 13.24 -5.06
N ALA A 70 3.00 12.36 -4.31
CA ALA A 70 2.11 12.66 -3.16
C ALA A 70 0.90 13.60 -3.48
N GLU A 71 0.96 14.37 -4.57
CA GLU A 71 -0.12 15.18 -5.12
C GLU A 71 -0.82 14.49 -6.31
N VAL A 72 -1.81 15.17 -6.91
CA VAL A 72 -2.58 14.67 -8.05
C VAL A 72 -2.02 15.23 -9.35
N VAL A 73 -1.65 14.37 -10.30
CA VAL A 73 -1.24 14.78 -11.66
C VAL A 73 -2.06 14.04 -12.72
N THR A 74 -2.52 14.81 -13.70
CA THR A 74 -3.19 14.32 -14.91
C THR A 74 -2.19 13.60 -15.81
N THR A 75 -2.39 12.30 -16.04
CA THR A 75 -1.48 11.47 -16.83
C THR A 75 -1.54 11.77 -18.33
N ILE A 76 -0.39 11.92 -18.97
CA ILE A 76 -0.26 11.89 -20.43
C ILE A 76 0.04 10.44 -20.85
N PRO A 77 -0.68 9.85 -21.84
CA PRO A 77 -0.40 8.48 -22.29
C PRO A 77 0.97 8.36 -22.95
N THR A 78 1.82 7.46 -22.44
CA THR A 78 3.13 7.15 -23.03
C THR A 78 3.01 6.20 -24.23
N VAL A 79 3.75 6.50 -25.30
CA VAL A 79 3.84 5.64 -26.49
C VAL A 79 5.07 4.72 -26.36
N GLY A 80 4.86 3.49 -25.89
CA GLY A 80 5.89 2.45 -25.91
C GLY A 80 6.10 1.72 -24.58
N PHE A 81 7.35 1.35 -24.32
CA PHE A 81 7.79 0.57 -23.16
C PHE A 81 8.41 1.52 -22.12
N ASN A 82 7.67 1.85 -21.05
CA ASN A 82 8.11 2.78 -20.01
C ASN A 82 8.56 2.02 -18.74
N VAL A 83 9.64 2.50 -18.12
CA VAL A 83 10.24 1.92 -16.90
C VAL A 83 10.48 3.05 -15.93
N GLU A 84 9.80 3.02 -14.79
CA GLU A 84 9.86 4.10 -13.82
C GLU A 84 10.28 3.58 -12.45
N GLU A 85 11.46 4.03 -12.00
CA GLU A 85 11.88 3.85 -10.63
C GLU A 85 11.24 4.90 -9.70
N VAL A 86 10.91 4.45 -8.49
CA VAL A 86 10.35 5.25 -7.39
C VAL A 86 11.07 4.86 -6.10
N GLU A 87 11.35 5.82 -5.22
CA GLU A 87 11.82 5.52 -3.87
C GLU A 87 10.72 5.83 -2.85
N TYR A 88 10.42 4.88 -1.96
CA TYR A 88 9.58 5.13 -0.78
C TYR A 88 10.24 4.50 0.45
N LYS A 89 10.51 5.35 1.45
CA LYS A 89 11.33 5.02 2.62
C LYS A 89 12.72 4.52 2.19
N ASN A 90 13.05 3.25 2.43
CA ASN A 90 14.34 2.64 2.09
C ASN A 90 14.17 1.59 0.97
N ILE A 91 13.17 1.72 0.09
CA ILE A 91 12.80 0.71 -0.91
C ILE A 91 12.72 1.36 -2.29
N ARG A 92 13.33 0.70 -3.28
CA ARG A 92 13.29 1.09 -4.70
C ARG A 92 12.26 0.22 -5.43
N PHE A 93 11.29 0.87 -6.06
CA PHE A 93 10.22 0.24 -6.81
C PHE A 93 10.49 0.45 -8.30
N THR A 94 10.59 -0.62 -9.09
CA THR A 94 10.67 -0.52 -10.53
C THR A 94 9.29 -0.86 -11.11
N VAL A 95 8.51 0.18 -11.44
CA VAL A 95 7.21 0.01 -12.08
C VAL A 95 7.42 -0.03 -13.59
N TRP A 96 6.92 -1.10 -14.21
CA TRP A 96 6.99 -1.30 -15.65
C TRP A 96 5.63 -0.89 -16.21
N ASP A 97 5.48 0.38 -16.56
CA ASP A 97 4.26 0.86 -17.20
C ASP A 97 4.24 0.48 -18.68
N VAL A 98 3.99 -0.81 -18.89
CA VAL A 98 3.90 -1.45 -20.19
C VAL A 98 2.69 -2.37 -20.14
N GLY A 99 1.80 -2.19 -21.12
CA GLY A 99 0.42 -2.68 -21.07
C GLY A 99 0.27 -4.14 -20.64
N GLY A 100 -0.74 -4.44 -19.83
CA GLY A 100 -1.10 -5.81 -19.49
C GLY A 100 -1.83 -6.56 -20.61
N GLN A 101 -1.63 -6.16 -21.88
CA GLN A 101 -2.19 -6.80 -23.08
C GLN A 101 -1.36 -8.04 -23.45
N ASP A 102 -2.02 -9.11 -23.92
CA ASP A 102 -1.42 -10.46 -24.04
C ASP A 102 -0.11 -10.50 -24.84
N LYS A 103 -0.02 -9.67 -25.89
CA LYS A 103 1.14 -9.61 -26.80
C LYS A 103 2.44 -9.19 -26.12
N ILE A 104 2.38 -8.40 -25.04
CA ILE A 104 3.57 -7.82 -24.39
C ILE A 104 3.84 -8.37 -22.98
N ARG A 105 2.88 -9.07 -22.34
CA ARG A 105 3.11 -9.79 -21.06
C ARG A 105 4.31 -10.74 -21.10
N LYS A 106 4.63 -11.30 -22.28
CA LYS A 106 5.82 -12.15 -22.50
C LYS A 106 7.14 -11.50 -22.05
N LEU A 107 7.23 -10.17 -22.09
CA LEU A 107 8.44 -9.44 -21.68
C LEU A 107 8.64 -9.40 -20.16
N TRP A 108 7.59 -9.66 -19.35
CA TRP A 108 7.68 -9.61 -17.88
C TRP A 108 8.79 -10.54 -17.34
N ARG A 109 9.01 -11.69 -18.00
CA ARG A 109 10.06 -12.67 -17.68
C ARG A 109 11.47 -12.09 -17.59
N HIS A 110 11.80 -11.08 -18.41
CA HIS A 110 13.11 -10.44 -18.39
C HIS A 110 13.39 -9.66 -17.09
N TYR A 111 12.37 -9.45 -16.25
CA TYR A 111 12.46 -8.61 -15.06
C TYR A 111 12.26 -9.36 -13.74
N PHE A 112 12.01 -10.66 -13.77
CA PHE A 112 11.85 -11.50 -12.57
C PHE A 112 13.16 -11.69 -11.81
N HIS A 113 14.29 -11.85 -12.50
CA HIS A 113 15.60 -12.10 -11.88
C HIS A 113 15.96 -11.07 -10.79
N GLY A 114 16.08 -11.55 -9.55
CA GLY A 114 16.43 -10.74 -8.38
C GLY A 114 15.29 -9.90 -7.82
N THR A 115 14.02 -10.22 -8.12
CA THR A 115 12.86 -9.51 -7.57
C THR A 115 12.54 -9.96 -6.14
N ASP A 116 12.66 -9.04 -5.17
CA ASP A 116 12.35 -9.30 -3.77
C ASP A 116 10.83 -9.33 -3.50
N GLY A 117 10.06 -8.52 -4.24
CA GLY A 117 8.62 -8.39 -4.05
C GLY A 117 7.85 -8.07 -5.34
N LEU A 118 6.66 -8.65 -5.45
CA LEU A 118 5.69 -8.42 -6.52
C LEU A 118 4.48 -7.66 -5.96
N ILE A 119 4.18 -6.50 -6.53
CA ILE A 119 2.90 -5.82 -6.38
C ILE A 119 2.02 -6.23 -7.56
N TYR A 120 0.97 -7.00 -7.31
CA TYR A 120 0.00 -7.41 -8.33
C TYR A 120 -1.28 -6.58 -8.21
N VAL A 121 -1.52 -5.72 -9.20
CA VAL A 121 -2.66 -4.79 -9.22
C VAL A 121 -3.83 -5.40 -10.00
N VAL A 122 -4.98 -5.47 -9.34
CA VAL A 122 -6.22 -6.07 -9.83
C VAL A 122 -7.26 -4.98 -10.01
N ASP A 123 -7.95 -4.96 -11.15
CA ASP A 123 -9.18 -4.19 -11.28
C ASP A 123 -10.31 -4.93 -10.54
N SER A 124 -10.81 -4.34 -9.46
CA SER A 124 -11.89 -4.97 -8.68
C SER A 124 -13.25 -4.83 -9.36
N SER A 125 -13.43 -3.87 -10.26
CA SER A 125 -14.67 -3.69 -11.02
C SER A 125 -14.77 -4.66 -12.20
N ASP A 126 -13.63 -5.11 -12.72
CA ASP A 126 -13.52 -6.04 -13.85
C ASP A 126 -13.75 -7.50 -13.41
N ARG A 127 -15.03 -7.83 -13.21
CA ARG A 127 -15.49 -9.17 -12.83
C ARG A 127 -15.35 -10.21 -13.95
N GLU A 128 -15.14 -9.78 -15.19
CA GLU A 128 -15.00 -10.66 -16.35
C GLU A 128 -13.56 -11.17 -16.47
N ARG A 129 -12.57 -10.28 -16.44
CA ARG A 129 -11.14 -10.62 -16.60
C ARG A 129 -10.43 -11.04 -15.31
N ILE A 130 -11.17 -11.26 -14.21
CA ILE A 130 -10.57 -11.77 -12.96
C ILE A 130 -9.96 -13.17 -13.10
N GLN A 131 -10.48 -13.99 -14.01
CA GLN A 131 -9.90 -15.30 -14.35
C GLN A 131 -8.59 -15.14 -15.15
N ASP A 132 -8.52 -14.19 -16.10
CA ASP A 132 -7.27 -13.85 -16.80
C ASP A 132 -6.21 -13.35 -15.80
N ALA A 133 -6.62 -12.51 -14.84
CA ALA A 133 -5.73 -12.00 -13.80
C ALA A 133 -5.19 -13.13 -12.90
N LYS A 134 -6.04 -14.08 -12.51
CA LYS A 134 -5.63 -15.30 -11.80
C LYS A 134 -4.61 -16.10 -12.62
N GLU A 135 -4.87 -16.33 -13.90
CA GLU A 135 -3.99 -17.13 -14.75
C GLU A 135 -2.64 -16.45 -15.00
N GLU A 136 -2.60 -15.15 -15.24
CA GLU A 136 -1.34 -14.41 -15.37
C GLU A 136 -0.56 -14.37 -14.05
N LEU A 137 -1.24 -14.20 -12.90
CA LEU A 137 -0.59 -14.32 -11.60
C LEU A 137 -0.02 -15.73 -11.39
N GLN A 138 -0.77 -16.79 -11.66
CA GLN A 138 -0.31 -18.18 -11.51
C GLN A 138 0.86 -18.51 -12.46
N LYS A 139 0.86 -18.00 -13.71
CA LYS A 139 1.98 -18.11 -14.65
C LYS A 139 3.25 -17.48 -14.06
N MET A 140 3.18 -16.25 -13.54
CA MET A 140 4.35 -15.56 -12.96
C MET A 140 4.87 -16.20 -11.67
N LEU A 141 3.99 -16.65 -10.79
CA LEU A 141 4.39 -17.24 -9.50
C LEU A 141 5.01 -18.64 -9.62
N ALA A 142 4.91 -19.26 -10.80
CA ALA A 142 5.51 -20.56 -11.14
C ALA A 142 6.92 -20.46 -11.74
N GLU A 143 7.40 -19.26 -12.07
CA GLU A 143 8.76 -19.03 -12.57
C GLU A 143 9.77 -19.10 -11.41
N GLN A 144 10.93 -19.74 -11.62
CA GLN A 144 11.89 -20.01 -10.54
C GLN A 144 12.48 -18.72 -9.95
N GLU A 145 12.75 -17.72 -10.78
CA GLU A 145 13.25 -16.41 -10.37
C GLU A 145 12.27 -15.67 -9.44
N MET A 146 10.97 -16.01 -9.53
CA MET A 146 9.93 -15.43 -8.68
C MET A 146 9.68 -16.24 -7.40
N GLU A 147 10.26 -17.43 -7.21
CA GLU A 147 9.93 -18.34 -6.09
C GLU A 147 9.89 -17.63 -4.73
N ASN A 148 10.92 -16.86 -4.42
CA ASN A 148 11.10 -16.20 -3.12
C ASN A 148 10.36 -14.85 -2.97
N ALA A 149 9.83 -14.27 -4.06
CA ALA A 149 9.27 -12.92 -4.02
C ALA A 149 8.05 -12.79 -3.07
N ALA A 150 8.01 -11.77 -2.21
CA ALA A 150 6.82 -11.46 -1.41
C ALA A 150 5.70 -10.93 -2.31
N LEU A 151 4.44 -11.31 -2.08
CA LEU A 151 3.30 -10.93 -2.94
C LEU A 151 2.37 -9.94 -2.21
N LEU A 152 2.32 -8.69 -2.68
CA LEU A 152 1.28 -7.73 -2.32
C LEU A 152 0.23 -7.68 -3.43
N VAL A 153 -1.00 -8.10 -3.16
CA VAL A 153 -2.12 -7.91 -4.10
C VAL A 153 -2.86 -6.62 -3.74
N LEU A 154 -3.03 -5.73 -4.73
CA LEU A 154 -3.84 -4.52 -4.58
C LEU A 154 -5.17 -4.72 -5.32
N ALA A 155 -6.23 -4.94 -4.54
CA ALA A 155 -7.60 -4.97 -5.03
C ALA A 155 -8.04 -3.52 -5.27
N ASN A 156 -7.74 -3.00 -6.47
CA ASN A 156 -7.85 -1.59 -6.81
C ASN A 156 -9.21 -1.22 -7.40
N LYS A 157 -9.52 0.07 -7.45
CA LYS A 157 -10.82 0.63 -7.89
C LYS A 157 -11.99 0.29 -6.98
N GLN A 158 -11.76 0.27 -5.67
CA GLN A 158 -12.80 0.03 -4.65
C GLN A 158 -13.84 1.18 -4.56
N ASP A 159 -13.56 2.31 -5.20
CA ASP A 159 -14.45 3.45 -5.43
C ASP A 159 -15.54 3.20 -6.48
N LEU A 160 -15.38 2.18 -7.35
CA LEU A 160 -16.32 1.90 -8.43
C LEU A 160 -17.48 1.00 -8.01
N PRO A 161 -18.69 1.20 -8.56
CA PRO A 161 -19.82 0.32 -8.30
C PRO A 161 -19.52 -1.13 -8.73
N ASN A 162 -20.09 -2.08 -8.01
CA ASN A 162 -19.90 -3.53 -8.18
C ASN A 162 -18.47 -4.06 -7.96
N ALA A 163 -17.52 -3.24 -7.48
CA ALA A 163 -16.16 -3.68 -7.16
C ALA A 163 -16.16 -4.90 -6.22
N MET A 164 -15.36 -5.91 -6.57
CA MET A 164 -15.07 -7.09 -5.74
C MET A 164 -14.35 -6.64 -4.46
N PRO A 165 -14.86 -6.90 -3.25
CA PRO A 165 -14.11 -6.64 -2.02
C PRO A 165 -12.85 -7.51 -2.00
N ALA A 166 -11.81 -7.09 -1.26
CA ALA A 166 -10.54 -7.84 -1.18
C ALA A 166 -10.72 -9.33 -0.81
N ALA A 167 -11.74 -9.68 -0.01
CA ALA A 167 -12.06 -11.07 0.31
C ALA A 167 -12.50 -11.90 -0.93
N GLU A 168 -13.29 -11.32 -1.84
CA GLU A 168 -13.68 -11.99 -3.09
C GLU A 168 -12.48 -12.08 -4.04
N VAL A 169 -11.68 -11.02 -4.18
CA VAL A 169 -10.46 -11.04 -5.01
C VAL A 169 -9.46 -12.09 -4.52
N MET A 170 -9.28 -12.22 -3.20
CA MET A 170 -8.46 -13.26 -2.56
C MET A 170 -8.91 -14.68 -2.92
N GLU A 171 -10.22 -14.92 -2.96
CA GLU A 171 -10.81 -16.21 -3.31
C GLU A 171 -10.65 -16.50 -4.81
N LYS A 172 -10.99 -15.55 -5.68
CA LYS A 172 -10.91 -15.70 -7.15
C LYS A 172 -9.48 -15.97 -7.63
N LEU A 173 -8.49 -15.26 -7.07
CA LEU A 173 -7.06 -15.47 -7.32
C LEU A 173 -6.48 -16.70 -6.60
N GLU A 174 -7.25 -17.35 -5.73
CA GLU A 174 -6.88 -18.51 -4.93
C GLU A 174 -5.64 -18.30 -4.03
N LEU A 175 -5.42 -17.08 -3.52
CA LEU A 175 -4.20 -16.72 -2.75
C LEU A 175 -3.96 -17.66 -1.56
N GLN A 176 -5.04 -18.19 -0.97
CA GLN A 176 -5.00 -19.20 0.07
C GLN A 176 -4.20 -20.47 -0.30
N LYS A 177 -4.07 -20.82 -1.57
CA LYS A 177 -3.26 -21.98 -2.03
C LYS A 177 -1.76 -21.72 -1.95
N LEU A 178 -1.31 -20.46 -1.83
CA LEU A 178 0.10 -20.05 -1.84
C LEU A 178 0.80 -20.30 -0.47
N ARG A 179 0.77 -21.56 0.02
CA ARG A 179 1.20 -21.92 1.39
C ARG A 179 2.67 -21.62 1.71
N HIS A 180 3.55 -21.56 0.70
CA HIS A 180 4.98 -21.37 0.87
C HIS A 180 5.47 -19.95 0.56
N ARG A 181 4.55 -19.01 0.26
CA ARG A 181 4.87 -17.63 -0.13
C ARG A 181 4.25 -16.65 0.86
N GLN A 182 5.02 -15.66 1.31
CA GLN A 182 4.46 -14.54 2.09
C GLN A 182 3.60 -13.68 1.16
N TRP A 183 2.31 -13.55 1.46
CA TRP A 183 1.38 -12.72 0.71
C TRP A 183 0.45 -11.90 1.60
N PHE A 184 -0.07 -10.80 1.06
CA PHE A 184 -1.12 -9.98 1.64
C PHE A 184 -1.99 -9.40 0.52
N ILE A 185 -3.23 -9.04 0.86
CA ILE A 185 -4.15 -8.36 -0.05
C ILE A 185 -4.75 -7.13 0.62
N GLN A 186 -4.79 -6.03 -0.12
CA GLN A 186 -5.21 -4.73 0.35
C GLN A 186 -6.24 -4.14 -0.61
N SER A 187 -7.39 -3.71 -0.10
CA SER A 187 -8.35 -2.88 -0.84
C SER A 187 -7.73 -1.49 -1.06
N THR A 188 -7.77 -0.98 -2.31
CA THR A 188 -7.19 0.33 -2.65
C THR A 188 -8.06 1.16 -3.60
N CYS A 189 -7.89 2.48 -3.52
CA CYS A 189 -8.37 3.44 -4.50
C CYS A 189 -7.18 4.26 -5.01
N ALA A 190 -6.66 3.95 -6.20
CA ALA A 190 -5.48 4.61 -6.74
C ALA A 190 -5.61 6.15 -6.92
N PRO A 191 -6.76 6.72 -7.33
CA PRO A 191 -6.94 8.17 -7.42
C PRO A 191 -6.82 8.91 -6.08
N THR A 192 -7.44 8.40 -5.00
CA THR A 192 -7.34 9.02 -3.67
C THR A 192 -6.04 8.65 -2.96
N GLY A 193 -5.50 7.47 -3.23
CA GLY A 193 -4.35 6.88 -2.54
C GLY A 193 -4.72 5.97 -1.37
N ASP A 194 -6.01 5.77 -1.09
CA ASP A 194 -6.47 4.97 0.04
C ASP A 194 -5.98 3.52 -0.07
N GLY A 195 -5.48 2.96 1.04
CA GLY A 195 -4.94 1.61 1.13
C GLY A 195 -3.53 1.42 0.55
N LEU A 196 -3.00 2.38 -0.22
CA LEU A 196 -1.68 2.21 -0.86
C LEU A 196 -0.57 2.12 0.18
N TYR A 197 -0.57 3.02 1.17
CA TYR A 197 0.46 3.08 2.20
C TYR A 197 0.43 1.87 3.13
N GLU A 198 -0.74 1.34 3.44
CA GLU A 198 -0.96 0.14 4.26
C GLU A 198 -0.37 -1.11 3.60
N GLY A 199 -0.64 -1.30 2.30
CA GLY A 199 -0.05 -2.38 1.51
C GLY A 199 1.47 -2.27 1.39
N LEU A 200 1.98 -1.07 1.14
CA LEU A 200 3.42 -0.80 1.06
C LEU A 200 4.12 -0.96 2.42
N ASP A 201 3.48 -0.61 3.54
CA ASP A 201 4.04 -0.84 4.87
C ASP A 201 4.06 -2.32 5.25
N TRP A 202 3.07 -3.11 4.84
CA TRP A 202 3.16 -4.57 4.95
C TRP A 202 4.33 -5.13 4.15
N LEU A 203 4.47 -4.72 2.88
CA LEU A 203 5.54 -5.20 2.00
C LEU A 203 6.92 -4.81 2.56
N SER A 204 7.06 -3.56 3.01
CA SER A 204 8.27 -3.03 3.63
C SER A 204 8.69 -3.82 4.87
N ARG A 205 7.76 -4.11 5.78
CA ARG A 205 8.03 -4.92 6.99
C ARG A 205 8.37 -6.36 6.63
N THR A 206 7.65 -6.95 5.68
CA THR A 206 7.86 -8.31 5.19
C THR A 206 9.27 -8.49 4.63
N LEU A 207 9.71 -7.58 3.76
CA LEU A 207 11.04 -7.63 3.16
C LEU A 207 12.16 -7.29 4.16
N SER A 208 11.95 -6.29 5.03
CA SER A 208 12.91 -5.94 6.10
C SER A 208 13.13 -7.08 7.12
N SER A 209 12.17 -8.02 7.25
CA SER A 209 12.28 -9.20 8.12
C SER A 209 13.16 -10.33 7.54
N ARG A 210 13.50 -10.26 6.25
CA ARG A 210 14.35 -11.24 5.56
C ARG A 210 15.83 -10.93 5.84
N LYS A 211 16.47 -11.84 6.58
CA LYS A 211 17.89 -11.76 6.96
C LYS A 211 18.79 -11.91 5.73
#